data_AF-A0AA41V956-F1
#
_entry.id   AF-A0AA41V956-F1
#
_cell.length_a   1.000
_cell.length_b   1.000
_cell.length_c   1.000
_cell.angle_alpha   90.00
_cell.angle_beta   90.00
_cell.angle_gamma   90.00
#
_symmetry.space_group_name_H-M   'P 1'
#
loop_
_entity.id
_entity.type
_entity.pdbx_description
1 polymer ?
#
loop_
_entity_poly.entity_id
_entity_poly.type
_entity_poly.pdbx_seq_one_letter_code
_entity_poly.pdbx_strand_id
1 'polypeptide(L)'
;MSSHWNSSSFQFFFEGWLVRQEHYLDELATTITESNIYEKHDSDLRDLIERVLAHYQQYYEAKSLLSKQDVFILFSPVWFSTLEKSFLWITGFRPCLAIRIVRNSVNDLSDEQVEMLEKLRREIKGEEKELDEDLIRIQESLAAPPFSEIARRFGRVVMSDDNGRRRRHKEEEFMGMLTSHMEILVKRADFLRMKITLKVIEILNSVQTVRFFTAVGKLQLRIRKLGFQRDAQRNR
;
A
#
# COMPACT_ATOMS: atom_id res chain seq x y z
N MET A 1 7.82 24.74 -6.50
CA MET A 1 6.35 24.82 -6.57
C MET A 1 5.81 23.64 -5.79
N SER A 2 5.21 23.88 -4.63
CA SER A 2 4.57 22.84 -3.82
C SER A 2 3.31 22.37 -4.53
N SER A 3 3.37 21.20 -5.17
CA SER A 3 2.20 20.58 -5.78
C SER A 3 1.21 20.16 -4.69
N HIS A 4 0.03 20.80 -4.69
CA HIS A 4 -1.10 20.30 -3.93
C HIS A 4 -1.59 18.99 -4.59
N TRP A 5 -1.62 17.91 -3.82
CA TRP A 5 -2.07 16.58 -4.22
C TRP A 5 -3.55 16.46 -3.90
N ASN A 6 -4.38 16.34 -4.91
CA ASN A 6 -5.78 15.94 -4.76
C ASN A 6 -6.01 14.58 -5.44
N SER A 7 -7.24 14.04 -5.32
CA SER A 7 -7.60 12.74 -5.89
C SER A 7 -7.24 12.63 -7.39
N SER A 8 -7.56 13.66 -8.18
CA SER A 8 -7.33 13.67 -9.63
C SER A 8 -5.84 13.77 -9.99
N SER A 9 -5.08 14.64 -9.32
CA SER A 9 -3.64 14.76 -9.58
C SER A 9 -2.87 13.50 -9.15
N PHE A 10 -3.31 12.85 -8.06
CA PHE A 10 -2.74 11.58 -7.63
C PHE A 10 -3.09 10.45 -8.60
N GLN A 11 -4.32 10.40 -9.10
CA GLN A 11 -4.70 9.46 -10.15
C GLN A 11 -3.80 9.60 -11.38
N PHE A 12 -3.58 10.82 -11.87
CA PHE A 12 -2.71 11.06 -13.03
C PHE A 12 -1.26 10.62 -12.77
N PHE A 13 -0.71 10.94 -11.60
CA PHE A 13 0.60 10.44 -11.18
C PHE A 13 0.64 8.91 -11.15
N PHE A 14 -0.38 8.28 -10.56
CA PHE A 14 -0.45 6.83 -10.40
C PHE A 14 -0.54 6.11 -11.75
N GLU A 15 -1.31 6.65 -12.70
CA GLU A 15 -1.37 6.15 -14.08
C GLU A 15 0.01 6.23 -14.76
N GLY A 16 0.70 7.36 -14.64
CA GLY A 16 2.07 7.49 -15.17
C GLY A 16 3.08 6.60 -14.45
N TRP A 17 2.91 6.39 -13.14
CA TRP A 17 3.73 5.47 -12.35
C TRP A 17 3.53 4.02 -12.83
N LEU A 18 2.30 3.60 -13.11
CA LEU A 18 1.99 2.28 -13.64
C LEU A 18 2.65 1.99 -14.99
N VAL A 19 2.67 2.98 -15.90
CA VAL A 19 3.36 2.80 -17.20
C VAL A 19 4.85 2.50 -16.98
N ARG A 20 5.50 3.22 -16.06
CA ARG A 20 6.90 2.92 -15.69
C ARG A 20 7.05 1.57 -15.01
N GLN A 21 6.09 1.18 -14.17
CA GLN A 21 6.07 -0.13 -13.51
C GLN A 21 5.98 -1.29 -14.53
N GLU A 22 5.23 -1.10 -15.62
CA GLU A 22 5.17 -2.07 -16.74
C GLU A 22 6.52 -2.16 -17.46
N HIS A 23 7.18 -1.04 -17.76
CA HIS A 23 8.53 -1.05 -18.35
C HIS A 23 9.56 -1.76 -17.47
N TYR A 24 9.58 -1.48 -16.16
CA TYR A 24 10.46 -2.21 -15.24
C TYR A 24 10.13 -3.70 -15.19
N LEU A 25 8.85 -4.06 -15.26
CA LEU A 25 8.46 -5.47 -15.27
C LEU A 25 8.96 -6.18 -16.53
N ASP A 26 8.86 -5.54 -17.69
CA ASP A 26 9.38 -6.08 -18.94
C ASP A 26 10.90 -6.26 -18.88
N GLU A 27 11.64 -5.27 -18.34
CA GLU A 27 13.10 -5.37 -18.15
C GLU A 27 13.48 -6.51 -17.19
N LEU A 28 12.77 -6.64 -16.05
CA LEU A 28 12.95 -7.73 -15.09
C LEU A 28 12.65 -9.10 -15.71
N ALA A 29 11.55 -9.22 -16.45
CA ALA A 29 11.13 -10.47 -17.08
C ALA A 29 12.08 -10.90 -18.22
N THR A 30 12.58 -9.93 -18.99
CA THR A 30 13.56 -10.15 -20.05
C THR A 30 14.88 -10.64 -19.46
N THR A 31 15.31 -10.04 -18.34
CA THR A 31 16.50 -10.49 -17.58
C THR A 31 16.43 -11.93 -17.09
N ILE A 32 15.23 -12.46 -16.83
CA ILE A 32 15.04 -13.87 -16.44
C ILE A 32 15.04 -14.80 -17.68
N THR A 33 14.60 -14.31 -18.84
CA THR A 33 14.31 -15.12 -20.03
C THR A 33 15.49 -15.19 -21.01
N GLU A 34 16.27 -14.13 -21.14
CA GLU A 34 17.47 -14.10 -21.96
C GLU A 34 18.56 -14.94 -21.28
N SER A 35 18.85 -16.11 -21.88
CA SER A 35 20.07 -16.90 -21.75
C SER A 35 20.86 -16.72 -20.45
N ASN A 36 20.52 -17.54 -19.46
CA ASN A 36 21.21 -17.72 -18.19
C ASN A 36 21.40 -16.41 -17.40
N ILE A 37 20.40 -16.03 -16.59
CA ILE A 37 20.52 -14.91 -15.62
C ILE A 37 21.78 -14.98 -14.74
N TYR A 38 22.38 -16.17 -14.60
CA TYR A 38 23.65 -16.41 -13.91
C TYR A 38 24.90 -15.99 -14.71
N GLU A 39 24.78 -15.69 -16.00
CA GLU A 39 25.83 -15.12 -16.87
C GLU A 39 25.84 -13.58 -16.84
N LYS A 40 24.77 -12.94 -16.36
CA LYS A 40 24.77 -11.48 -16.16
C LYS A 40 25.68 -11.10 -15.00
N HIS A 41 26.36 -9.98 -15.15
CA HIS A 41 27.20 -9.45 -14.09
C HIS A 41 26.32 -8.99 -12.92
N ASP A 42 26.72 -9.35 -11.70
CA ASP A 42 25.93 -9.07 -10.49
C ASP A 42 25.69 -7.56 -10.29
N SER A 43 26.61 -6.70 -10.77
CA SER A 43 26.39 -5.23 -10.74
C SER A 43 25.18 -4.78 -11.54
N ASP A 44 24.91 -5.40 -12.68
CA ASP A 44 23.81 -5.00 -13.57
C ASP A 44 22.47 -5.38 -12.94
N LEU A 45 22.43 -6.54 -12.26
CA LEU A 45 21.27 -6.96 -11.49
C LEU A 45 21.02 -6.00 -10.31
N ARG A 46 22.08 -5.59 -9.59
CA ARG A 46 21.96 -4.63 -8.49
C ARG A 46 21.47 -3.26 -8.96
N ASP A 47 22.00 -2.73 -10.07
CA ASP A 47 21.53 -1.47 -10.66
C ASP A 47 20.03 -1.55 -10.98
N LEU A 48 19.59 -2.62 -11.64
CA LEU A 48 18.16 -2.84 -11.93
C LEU A 48 17.32 -2.89 -10.64
N ILE A 49 17.79 -3.61 -9.62
CA ILE A 49 17.12 -3.70 -8.32
C ILE A 49 16.99 -2.31 -7.67
N GLU A 50 18.06 -1.52 -7.66
CA GLU A 50 18.08 -0.17 -7.10
C GLU A 50 17.09 0.76 -7.82
N ARG A 51 17.04 0.71 -9.17
CA ARG A 51 16.06 1.48 -9.95
C ARG A 51 14.61 1.08 -9.64
N VAL A 52 14.34 -0.21 -9.49
CA VAL A 52 13.01 -0.72 -9.11
C VAL A 52 12.64 -0.27 -7.69
N LEU A 53 13.57 -0.33 -6.74
CA LEU A 53 13.36 0.15 -5.37
C LEU A 53 13.05 1.65 -5.34
N ALA A 54 13.85 2.45 -6.05
CA ALA A 54 13.63 3.89 -6.17
C ALA A 54 12.25 4.21 -6.78
N HIS A 55 11.79 3.39 -7.73
CA HIS A 55 10.45 3.52 -8.30
C HIS A 55 9.32 3.27 -7.28
N TYR A 56 9.44 2.25 -6.43
CA TYR A 56 8.48 2.02 -5.34
C TYR A 56 8.58 3.10 -4.25
N GLN A 57 9.79 3.58 -3.93
CA GLN A 57 9.99 4.67 -2.98
C GLN A 57 9.26 5.94 -3.44
N GLN A 58 9.38 6.30 -4.73
CA GLN A 58 8.66 7.44 -5.32
C GLN A 58 7.14 7.33 -5.10
N TYR A 59 6.56 6.13 -5.19
CA TYR A 59 5.14 5.91 -4.93
C TYR A 59 4.77 6.20 -3.48
N TYR A 60 5.53 5.68 -2.51
CA TYR A 60 5.24 5.92 -1.09
C TYR A 60 5.49 7.37 -0.66
N GLU A 61 6.46 8.06 -1.27
CA GLU A 61 6.66 9.49 -1.05
C GLU A 61 5.47 10.31 -1.55
N ALA A 62 5.00 10.07 -2.77
CA ALA A 62 3.81 10.72 -3.31
C ALA A 62 2.57 10.42 -2.47
N LYS A 63 2.41 9.16 -2.04
CA LYS A 63 1.30 8.71 -1.18
C LYS A 63 1.35 9.41 0.19
N SER A 64 2.53 9.60 0.78
CA SER A 64 2.70 10.33 2.03
C SER A 64 2.39 11.82 1.89
N LEU A 65 2.65 12.42 0.73
CA LEU A 65 2.24 13.81 0.46
C LEU A 65 0.72 13.93 0.32
N LEU A 66 0.06 12.96 -0.34
CA LEU A 66 -1.40 12.91 -0.42
C LEU A 66 -2.03 12.69 0.96
N SER A 67 -1.47 11.81 1.80
CA SER A 67 -2.04 11.49 3.11
C SER A 67 -2.13 12.74 4.01
N LYS A 68 -1.14 13.63 3.93
CA LYS A 68 -1.11 14.90 4.69
C LYS A 68 -2.14 15.93 4.22
N GLN A 69 -2.72 15.73 3.04
CA GLN A 69 -3.73 16.63 2.48
C GLN A 69 -5.13 16.07 2.69
N ASP A 70 -5.31 14.78 2.39
CA ASP A 70 -6.53 14.04 2.69
C ASP A 70 -6.22 12.53 2.74
N VAL A 71 -6.09 12.01 3.95
CA VAL A 71 -5.80 10.59 4.19
C VAL A 71 -6.97 9.68 3.80
N PHE A 72 -8.21 10.16 3.80
CA PHE A 72 -9.39 9.33 3.57
C PHE A 72 -9.51 8.90 2.10
N ILE A 73 -8.98 9.69 1.16
CA ILE A 73 -8.89 9.31 -0.26
C ILE A 73 -8.14 7.98 -0.44
N LEU A 74 -7.13 7.71 0.41
CA LEU A 74 -6.34 6.48 0.33
C LEU A 74 -7.11 5.22 0.76
N PHE A 75 -8.19 5.37 1.53
CA PHE A 75 -9.06 4.28 1.95
C PHE A 75 -10.17 3.98 0.92
N SER A 76 -10.48 4.92 0.04
CA SER A 76 -11.43 4.74 -1.07
C SER A 76 -10.86 5.29 -2.39
N PRO A 77 -9.74 4.71 -2.88
CA PRO A 77 -9.03 5.25 -4.05
C PRO A 77 -9.87 5.10 -5.32
N VAL A 78 -10.03 6.19 -6.10
CA VAL A 78 -10.79 6.14 -7.36
C VAL A 78 -10.03 5.45 -8.50
N TRP A 79 -8.71 5.35 -8.38
CA TRP A 79 -7.80 4.78 -9.39
C TRP A 79 -7.62 3.25 -9.30
N PHE A 80 -8.30 2.60 -8.34
CA PHE A 80 -8.33 1.13 -8.19
C PHE A 80 -9.69 0.56 -8.58
N SER A 81 -9.65 -0.61 -9.22
CA SER A 81 -10.82 -1.46 -9.43
C SER A 81 -11.41 -1.99 -8.11
N THR A 82 -12.64 -2.48 -8.15
CA THR A 82 -13.28 -3.13 -6.99
C THR A 82 -12.45 -4.30 -6.46
N LEU A 83 -11.83 -5.05 -7.37
CA LEU A 83 -10.98 -6.20 -7.00
C LEU A 83 -9.71 -5.74 -6.29
N GLU A 84 -9.00 -4.74 -6.81
CA GLU A 84 -7.81 -4.17 -6.14
C GLU A 84 -8.16 -3.67 -4.72
N LYS A 85 -9.29 -2.98 -4.57
CA LYS A 85 -9.79 -2.51 -3.26
C LYS A 85 -10.01 -3.64 -2.25
N SER A 86 -10.48 -4.80 -2.72
CA SER A 86 -10.75 -5.95 -1.84
C SER A 86 -9.49 -6.58 -1.20
N PHE A 87 -8.30 -6.27 -1.72
CA PHE A 87 -7.01 -6.72 -1.17
C PHE A 87 -6.31 -5.67 -0.31
N LEU A 88 -6.91 -4.49 -0.11
CA LEU A 88 -6.32 -3.46 0.74
C LEU A 88 -6.43 -3.86 2.22
N TRP A 89 -5.30 -3.77 2.90
CA TRP A 89 -5.22 -3.87 4.34
C TRP A 89 -5.31 -2.46 4.96
N ILE A 90 -4.19 -1.73 5.02
CA ILE A 90 -4.16 -0.31 5.41
C ILE A 90 -3.67 0.49 4.20
N THR A 91 -4.60 0.88 3.33
CA THR A 91 -4.34 1.64 2.07
C THR A 91 -3.31 1.02 1.11
N GLY A 92 -3.08 -0.28 1.22
CA GLY A 92 -2.12 -1.04 0.40
C GLY A 92 -2.08 -2.51 0.79
N PHE A 93 -1.16 -3.29 0.22
CA PHE A 93 -1.05 -4.73 0.49
C PHE A 93 -0.63 -5.03 1.94
N ARG A 94 -0.89 -6.25 2.40
CA ARG A 94 -0.45 -6.73 3.73
C ARG A 94 1.02 -7.21 3.66
N PRO A 95 1.96 -6.62 4.42
CA PRO A 95 3.41 -6.87 4.32
C PRO A 95 3.84 -8.33 4.19
N CYS A 96 3.32 -9.25 5.02
CA CYS A 96 3.62 -10.68 5.00
C CYS A 96 3.35 -11.37 3.65
N LEU A 97 2.56 -10.76 2.77
CA LEU A 97 2.36 -11.24 1.41
C LEU A 97 3.68 -11.28 0.63
N ALA A 98 4.63 -10.37 0.88
CA ALA A 98 5.92 -10.36 0.20
C ALA A 98 6.69 -11.67 0.42
N ILE A 99 6.77 -12.17 1.66
CA ILE A 99 7.42 -13.45 1.98
C ILE A 99 6.68 -14.62 1.30
N ARG A 100 5.35 -14.56 1.25
CA ARG A 100 4.57 -15.57 0.52
C ARG A 100 4.86 -15.55 -0.97
N ILE A 101 5.04 -14.38 -1.58
CA ILE A 101 5.41 -14.27 -3.00
C ILE A 101 6.79 -14.90 -3.20
N VAL A 102 7.79 -14.51 -2.41
CA VAL A 102 9.15 -15.08 -2.45
C VAL A 102 9.12 -16.62 -2.44
N ARG A 103 8.44 -17.22 -1.46
CA ARG A 103 8.34 -18.68 -1.33
C ARG A 103 7.68 -19.38 -2.52
N ASN A 104 6.86 -18.70 -3.30
CA ASN A 104 6.18 -19.26 -4.46
C ASN A 104 6.85 -18.91 -5.80
N SER A 105 7.78 -17.95 -5.81
CA SER A 105 8.44 -17.48 -7.05
C SER A 105 9.94 -17.75 -7.11
N VAL A 106 10.57 -17.99 -5.96
CA VAL A 106 12.00 -18.27 -5.84
C VAL A 106 12.17 -19.74 -5.49
N ASN A 107 12.63 -20.53 -6.45
CA ASN A 107 12.68 -22.00 -6.35
C ASN A 107 14.03 -22.53 -5.82
N ASP A 108 15.01 -21.66 -5.65
CA ASP A 108 16.40 -21.94 -5.30
C ASP A 108 16.81 -21.24 -4.00
N LEU A 109 15.90 -21.19 -3.01
CA LEU A 109 16.21 -20.70 -1.67
C LEU A 109 17.07 -21.72 -0.91
N SER A 110 18.12 -21.26 -0.24
CA SER A 110 18.88 -22.11 0.69
C SER A 110 18.11 -22.32 2.00
N ASP A 111 18.47 -23.36 2.76
CA ASP A 111 17.88 -23.64 4.07
C ASP A 111 18.05 -22.47 5.04
N GLU A 112 19.22 -21.81 5.01
CA GLU A 112 19.49 -20.60 5.78
C GLU A 112 18.56 -19.45 5.41
N GLN A 113 18.36 -19.20 4.10
CA GLN A 113 17.43 -18.17 3.62
C GLN A 113 16.00 -18.47 4.05
N VAL A 114 15.57 -19.74 4.00
CA VAL A 114 14.24 -20.16 4.46
C VAL A 114 14.08 -19.89 5.96
N GLU A 115 15.07 -20.22 6.78
CA GLU A 115 15.04 -19.95 8.23
C GLU A 115 14.96 -18.44 8.52
N MET A 116 15.79 -17.63 7.84
CA MET A 116 15.79 -16.18 7.95
C MET A 116 14.45 -15.57 7.54
N LEU A 117 13.84 -16.04 6.44
CA LEU A 117 12.52 -15.60 5.98
C LEU A 117 11.42 -15.95 6.98
N GLU A 118 11.47 -17.13 7.62
CA GLU A 118 10.49 -17.51 8.65
C GLU A 118 10.65 -16.71 9.94
N LYS A 119 11.89 -16.36 10.31
CA LYS A 119 12.15 -15.42 11.41
C LYS A 119 11.59 -14.03 11.08
N LEU A 120 11.87 -13.51 9.89
CA LEU A 120 11.35 -12.23 9.41
C LEU A 120 9.82 -12.23 9.38
N ARG A 121 9.19 -13.32 8.94
CA ARG A 121 7.73 -13.48 8.92
C ARG A 121 7.14 -13.33 10.31
N ARG A 122 7.74 -13.94 11.33
CA ARG A 122 7.27 -13.82 12.73
C ARG A 122 7.36 -12.39 13.25
N GLU A 123 8.48 -11.71 12.96
CA GLU A 123 8.68 -10.29 13.31
C GLU A 123 7.58 -9.41 12.68
N ILE A 124 7.45 -9.46 11.35
CA ILE A 124 6.50 -8.62 10.60
C ILE A 124 5.06 -8.91 10.99
N LYS A 125 4.72 -10.17 11.29
CA LYS A 125 3.37 -10.53 11.73
C LYS A 125 3.01 -9.91 13.09
N GLY A 126 4.00 -9.69 13.97
CA GLY A 126 3.81 -8.94 15.20
C GLY A 126 3.46 -7.48 14.93
N GLU A 127 4.27 -6.80 14.11
CA GLU A 127 4.04 -5.40 13.73
C GLU A 127 2.72 -5.20 12.96
N GLU A 128 2.34 -6.15 12.10
CA GLU A 128 1.03 -6.14 11.44
C GLU A 128 -0.12 -6.22 12.46
N LYS A 129 0.00 -7.07 13.50
CA LYS A 129 -1.02 -7.21 14.53
C LYS A 129 -1.17 -5.92 15.35
N GLU A 130 -0.06 -5.26 15.67
CA GLU A 130 -0.09 -3.96 16.34
C GLU A 130 -0.84 -2.92 15.51
N LEU A 131 -0.59 -2.86 14.19
CA LEU A 131 -1.30 -1.95 13.30
C LEU A 131 -2.78 -2.32 13.10
N ASP A 132 -3.12 -3.61 13.09
CA ASP A 132 -4.51 -4.09 13.11
C ASP A 132 -5.23 -3.59 14.37
N GLU A 133 -4.59 -3.72 15.54
CA GLU A 133 -5.14 -3.25 16.82
C GLU A 133 -5.29 -1.73 16.87
N ASP A 134 -4.34 -0.97 16.32
CA ASP A 134 -4.43 0.49 16.22
C ASP A 134 -5.60 0.93 15.32
N LEU A 135 -5.80 0.25 14.18
CA LEU A 135 -6.95 0.52 13.31
C LEU A 135 -8.27 0.23 14.04
N ILE A 136 -8.36 -0.86 14.79
CA ILE A 136 -9.54 -1.19 15.61
C ILE A 136 -9.80 -0.08 16.63
N ARG A 137 -8.78 0.38 17.37
CA ARG A 137 -8.92 1.47 18.35
C ARG A 137 -9.41 2.77 17.70
N ILE A 138 -8.90 3.11 16.53
CA ILE A 138 -9.36 4.28 15.77
C ILE A 138 -10.83 4.10 15.40
N GLN A 139 -11.24 2.93 14.92
CA GLN A 139 -12.63 2.65 14.56
C GLN A 139 -13.57 2.65 15.77
N GLU A 140 -13.16 2.08 16.91
CA GLU A 140 -13.92 2.10 18.16
C GLU A 140 -14.10 3.52 18.70
N SER A 141 -13.13 4.40 18.48
CA SER A 141 -13.25 5.82 18.84
C SER A 141 -14.41 6.52 18.09
N LEU A 142 -14.82 6.01 16.92
CA LEU A 142 -16.00 6.50 16.19
C LEU A 142 -17.33 6.03 16.80
N ALA A 143 -17.32 4.98 17.62
CA ALA A 143 -18.52 4.54 18.35
C ALA A 143 -18.72 5.31 19.66
N ALA A 144 -17.69 6.01 20.15
CA ALA A 144 -17.77 6.85 21.33
C ALA A 144 -18.66 8.10 21.09
N PRO A 145 -19.33 8.64 22.13
CA PRO A 145 -19.96 9.96 22.05
C PRO A 145 -18.84 10.98 21.76
N PRO A 146 -18.78 11.62 20.57
CA PRO A 146 -19.81 12.46 19.97
C PRO A 146 -20.42 11.94 18.66
N PHE A 147 -19.85 10.90 18.04
CA PHE A 147 -20.31 10.44 16.71
C PHE A 147 -21.54 9.54 16.81
N SER A 148 -21.70 8.77 17.89
CA SER A 148 -23.00 8.12 18.21
C SER A 148 -24.14 9.15 18.32
N GLU A 149 -23.83 10.37 18.76
CA GLU A 149 -24.78 11.47 18.82
C GLU A 149 -25.01 12.14 17.46
N ILE A 150 -23.98 12.32 16.63
CA ILE A 150 -24.08 12.80 15.25
C ILE A 150 -24.89 11.81 14.38
N ALA A 151 -24.56 10.52 14.41
CA ALA A 151 -25.25 9.46 13.68
C ALA A 151 -26.74 9.35 14.08
N ARG A 152 -27.04 9.46 15.39
CA ARG A 152 -28.44 9.49 15.90
C ARG A 152 -29.23 10.69 15.37
N ARG A 153 -28.55 11.80 15.04
CA ARG A 153 -29.17 13.05 14.58
C ARG A 153 -29.36 13.11 13.07
N PHE A 154 -28.55 12.43 12.25
CA PHE A 154 -28.86 12.23 10.83
C PHE A 154 -30.22 11.52 10.63
N GLY A 155 -30.63 10.68 11.58
CA GLY A 155 -31.98 10.08 11.62
C GLY A 155 -33.09 10.98 12.20
N ARG A 156 -32.76 12.16 12.75
CA ARG A 156 -33.72 13.10 13.35
C ARG A 156 -33.47 14.51 12.83
N VAL A 157 -34.20 14.90 11.78
CA VAL A 157 -34.33 16.30 11.35
C VAL A 157 -34.85 17.11 12.54
N VAL A 158 -34.02 17.89 13.22
CA VAL A 158 -34.50 18.85 14.23
C VAL A 158 -33.80 20.20 14.09
N MET A 159 -34.68 21.16 13.86
CA MET A 159 -34.62 22.60 13.88
C MET A 159 -33.63 23.24 14.87
N SER A 160 -33.04 24.33 14.39
CA SER A 160 -32.51 25.53 15.05
C SER A 160 -32.19 25.47 16.55
N ASP A 161 -30.91 25.69 16.90
CA ASP A 161 -30.57 26.46 18.11
C ASP A 161 -29.13 27.02 18.07
N ASP A 162 -28.94 28.19 18.70
CA ASP A 162 -27.75 29.08 18.75
C ASP A 162 -26.43 28.41 19.23
N ASN A 163 -26.51 27.17 19.69
CA ASN A 163 -25.37 26.36 20.14
C ASN A 163 -24.57 25.72 18.97
N GLY A 164 -24.83 26.12 17.72
CA GLY A 164 -24.20 25.60 16.50
C GLY A 164 -22.69 25.84 16.40
N ARG A 165 -22.17 26.96 16.93
CA ARG A 165 -20.72 27.28 16.85
C ARG A 165 -19.85 26.40 17.74
N ARG A 166 -20.25 26.20 19.01
CA ARG A 166 -19.55 25.29 19.94
C ARG A 166 -19.61 23.84 19.46
N ARG A 167 -20.67 23.46 18.75
CA ARG A 167 -20.85 22.14 18.14
C ARG A 167 -19.88 21.92 16.97
N ARG A 168 -19.84 22.84 15.99
CA ARG A 168 -18.90 22.77 14.87
C ARG A 168 -17.43 22.69 15.31
N HIS A 169 -17.05 23.47 16.33
CA HIS A 169 -15.68 23.43 16.85
C HIS A 169 -15.29 22.04 17.40
N LYS A 170 -16.20 21.35 18.12
CA LYS A 170 -15.93 20.00 18.64
C LYS A 170 -15.86 18.95 17.52
N GLU A 171 -16.68 19.11 16.48
CA GLU A 171 -16.63 18.25 15.29
C GLU A 171 -15.33 18.43 14.51
N GLU A 172 -14.89 19.68 14.30
CA GLU A 172 -13.63 20.01 13.64
C GLU A 172 -12.42 19.50 14.42
N GLU A 173 -12.39 19.68 15.74
CA GLU A 173 -11.32 19.19 16.62
C GLU A 173 -11.20 17.66 16.58
N PHE A 174 -12.34 16.95 16.65
CA PHE A 174 -12.35 15.49 16.53
C PHE A 174 -11.94 15.01 15.14
N MET A 175 -12.44 15.64 14.07
CA MET A 175 -12.02 15.33 12.70
C MET A 175 -10.52 15.56 12.50
N GLY A 176 -9.95 16.60 13.11
CA GLY A 176 -8.50 16.84 13.14
C GLY A 176 -7.74 15.70 13.83
N MET A 177 -8.21 15.25 15.00
CA MET A 177 -7.61 14.09 15.69
C MET A 177 -7.72 12.79 14.88
N LEU A 178 -8.89 12.50 14.31
CA LEU A 178 -9.11 11.32 13.49
C LEU A 178 -8.20 11.31 12.27
N THR A 179 -8.11 12.45 11.57
CA THR A 179 -7.22 12.63 10.41
C THR A 179 -5.77 12.36 10.81
N SER A 180 -5.30 12.96 11.91
CA SER A 180 -3.95 12.73 12.44
C SER A 180 -3.67 11.26 12.77
N HIS A 181 -4.59 10.58 13.47
CA HIS A 181 -4.43 9.16 13.80
C HIS A 181 -4.38 8.28 12.54
N MET A 182 -5.25 8.54 11.56
CA MET A 182 -5.28 7.82 10.29
C MET A 182 -4.00 8.07 9.48
N GLU A 183 -3.49 9.30 9.45
CA GLU A 183 -2.21 9.63 8.80
C GLU A 183 -1.04 8.86 9.42
N ILE A 184 -0.96 8.82 10.76
CA ILE A 184 0.06 8.06 11.49
C ILE A 184 -0.04 6.57 11.17
N LEU A 185 -1.26 6.01 11.17
CA LEU A 185 -1.50 4.61 10.83
C LEU A 185 -1.02 4.28 9.42
N VAL A 186 -1.41 5.09 8.42
CA VAL A 186 -1.00 4.90 7.03
C VAL A 186 0.52 4.99 6.89
N LYS A 187 1.15 5.99 7.52
CA LYS A 187 2.61 6.17 7.50
C LYS A 187 3.33 4.96 8.07
N ARG A 188 2.87 4.41 9.20
CA ARG A 188 3.48 3.21 9.81
C ARG A 188 3.27 1.96 8.95
N ALA A 189 2.09 1.80 8.34
CA ALA A 189 1.83 0.70 7.42
C ALA A 189 2.71 0.75 6.16
N ASP A 190 2.89 1.93 5.57
CA ASP A 190 3.77 2.13 4.42
C ASP A 190 5.25 1.95 4.79
N PHE A 191 5.66 2.39 5.97
CA PHE A 191 6.99 2.09 6.50
C PHE A 191 7.21 0.58 6.65
N LEU A 192 6.24 -0.17 7.17
CA LEU A 192 6.35 -1.63 7.31
C LEU A 192 6.46 -2.33 5.95
N ARG A 193 5.78 -1.83 4.91
CA ARG A 193 5.91 -2.32 3.53
C ARG A 193 7.31 -2.10 2.95
N MET A 194 7.90 -0.93 3.17
CA MET A 194 9.27 -0.67 2.74
C MET A 194 10.27 -1.50 3.54
N LYS A 195 10.10 -1.57 4.86
CA LYS A 195 10.93 -2.39 5.76
C LYS A 195 10.98 -3.85 5.34
N ILE A 196 9.82 -4.48 5.08
CA ILE A 196 9.81 -5.89 4.66
C ILE A 196 10.48 -6.07 3.31
N THR A 197 10.25 -5.17 2.35
CA THR A 197 10.89 -5.26 1.03
C THR A 197 12.41 -5.21 1.16
N LEU A 198 12.95 -4.24 1.91
CA LEU A 198 14.39 -4.11 2.15
C LEU A 198 14.97 -5.33 2.86
N LYS A 199 14.33 -5.81 3.94
CA LYS A 199 14.79 -7.01 4.65
C LYS A 199 14.72 -8.27 3.79
N VAL A 200 13.73 -8.39 2.91
CA VAL A 200 13.62 -9.54 1.99
C VAL A 200 14.78 -9.53 1.01
N ILE A 201 15.08 -8.39 0.37
CA ILE A 201 16.18 -8.32 -0.61
C ILE A 201 17.57 -8.45 0.04
N GLU A 202 17.72 -8.13 1.33
CA GLU A 202 18.95 -8.39 2.09
C GLU A 202 19.18 -9.90 2.31
N ILE A 203 18.11 -10.69 2.40
CA ILE A 203 18.19 -12.16 2.55
C ILE A 203 18.45 -12.84 1.19
N LEU A 204 17.86 -12.29 0.12
CA LEU A 204 17.95 -12.85 -1.23
C LEU A 204 19.23 -12.40 -1.94
N ASN A 205 19.74 -13.23 -2.84
CA ASN A 205 20.74 -12.76 -3.80
C ASN A 205 20.08 -11.95 -4.94
N SER A 206 20.87 -11.31 -5.80
CA SER A 206 20.37 -10.45 -6.87
C SER A 206 19.44 -11.19 -7.84
N VAL A 207 19.77 -12.42 -8.23
CA VAL A 207 18.95 -13.26 -9.13
C VAL A 207 17.59 -13.56 -8.51
N GLN A 208 17.58 -13.98 -7.24
CA GLN A 208 16.35 -14.26 -6.49
C GLN A 208 15.51 -12.99 -6.29
N THR A 209 16.16 -11.84 -6.06
CA THR A 209 15.49 -10.55 -5.92
C THR A 209 14.81 -10.10 -7.21
N VAL A 210 15.46 -10.29 -8.37
CA VAL A 210 14.86 -10.05 -9.68
C VAL A 210 13.62 -10.94 -9.91
N ARG A 211 13.70 -12.22 -9.55
CA ARG A 211 12.54 -13.14 -9.60
C ARG A 211 11.41 -12.67 -8.68
N PHE A 212 11.74 -12.25 -7.46
CA PHE A 212 10.77 -11.71 -6.51
C PHE A 212 10.04 -10.47 -7.06
N PHE A 213 10.77 -9.44 -7.53
CA PHE A 213 10.15 -8.25 -8.09
C PHE A 213 9.34 -8.54 -9.36
N THR A 214 9.81 -9.46 -10.21
CA THR A 214 9.04 -9.92 -11.37
C THR A 214 7.70 -10.52 -10.95
N ALA A 215 7.71 -11.37 -9.92
CA ALA A 215 6.49 -11.99 -9.42
C ALA A 215 5.52 -10.97 -8.80
N VAL A 216 6.03 -10.00 -8.05
CA VAL A 216 5.24 -8.88 -7.50
C VAL A 216 4.57 -8.09 -8.63
N GLY A 217 5.33 -7.64 -9.63
CA GLY A 217 4.80 -6.87 -10.75
C GLY A 217 3.77 -7.65 -11.57
N LYS A 218 4.04 -8.92 -11.89
CA LYS A 218 3.08 -9.80 -12.59
C LYS A 218 1.78 -9.96 -11.80
N LEU A 219 1.86 -10.17 -10.49
CA LEU A 219 0.69 -10.30 -9.62
C LEU A 219 -0.13 -9.00 -9.63
N GLN A 220 0.51 -7.85 -9.45
CA GLN A 220 -0.14 -6.54 -9.46
C GLN A 220 -0.88 -6.29 -10.77
N LEU A 221 -0.21 -6.46 -11.92
CA LEU A 221 -0.84 -6.29 -13.23
C LEU A 221 -2.01 -7.27 -13.45
N ARG A 222 -1.87 -8.52 -12.99
CA ARG A 222 -2.92 -9.53 -13.15
C ARG A 222 -4.16 -9.18 -12.34
N ILE A 223 -4.00 -8.78 -11.08
CA ILE A 223 -5.11 -8.33 -10.22
C ILE A 223 -5.80 -7.14 -10.86
N ARG A 224 -5.03 -6.14 -11.30
CA ARG A 224 -5.55 -4.93 -11.94
C ARG A 224 -6.35 -5.24 -13.20
N LYS A 225 -5.77 -6.00 -14.15
CA LYS A 225 -6.44 -6.38 -15.41
C LYS A 225 -7.75 -7.13 -15.17
N LEU A 226 -7.73 -8.10 -14.25
CA LEU A 226 -8.94 -8.86 -13.91
C LEU A 226 -9.99 -7.98 -13.23
N GLY A 227 -9.57 -7.04 -12.38
CA GLY A 227 -10.46 -6.12 -11.69
C GLY A 227 -11.26 -5.25 -12.64
N PHE A 228 -10.58 -4.54 -13.55
CA PHE A 228 -11.25 -3.69 -14.53
C PHE A 228 -12.13 -4.48 -15.51
N GLN A 229 -11.71 -5.69 -15.91
CA GLN A 229 -12.55 -6.57 -16.72
C GLN A 229 -13.88 -6.90 -16.02
N ARG A 230 -13.84 -7.19 -14.71
CA ARG A 230 -15.04 -7.49 -13.91
C ARG A 230 -15.91 -6.27 -13.68
N ASP A 231 -15.32 -5.11 -13.41
CA ASP A 231 -16.07 -3.87 -13.21
C ASP A 231 -16.79 -3.46 -14.51
N ALA A 232 -16.15 -3.61 -15.67
CA ALA A 232 -16.75 -3.35 -16.97
C ALA A 232 -17.92 -4.31 -17.30
N GLN A 233 -17.89 -5.55 -16.81
CA GLN A 233 -19.00 -6.51 -16.97
C GLN A 233 -20.19 -6.20 -16.07
N ARG A 234 -19.97 -5.60 -14.90
CA ARG A 234 -21.04 -5.22 -13.95
C ARG A 234 -21.81 -3.96 -14.36
N ASN A 235 -21.16 -3.10 -15.14
CA ASN A 235 -21.73 -1.82 -15.61
C ASN A 235 -22.41 -1.94 -16.99
N ARG A 236 -22.60 -3.16 -17.49
CA ARG A 236 -23.39 -3.47 -18.70
C ARG A 236 -24.74 -4.04 -18.28
#